data_AF-A0A4P9XUQ2-F1
#
_entry.id   AF-A0A4P9XUQ2-F1
#
_cell.length_a   1.000
_cell.length_b   1.000
_cell.length_c   1.000
_cell.angle_alpha   90.00
_cell.angle_beta   90.00
_cell.angle_gamma   90.00
#
_symmetry.space_group_name_H-M   'P 1'
#
loop_
_entity.id
_entity.type
_entity.pdbx_description
1 polymer ?
#
loop_
_entity_poly.entity_id
_entity_poly.type
_entity_poly.pdbx_seq_one_letter_code
_entity_poly.pdbx_strand_id
1 'polypeptide(L)'
;MSPPNHSDPAEQPPFLFAYENDLTAALASETLDYRSVKIFDFDNTLFKSPLPNPRLWHHSLAGRLMSPEVGWFHDVRTLSEPFVVCRGETTDQVPSRRGSSNSSNAAHWFAANVLHEARTAIAASDTFTVLLTGRLRSVYYARIVELLTTQQLQFNMVILRENNPSAPYPTTMTFKKDCVQRLLSALPLVRTLTLWEDRPAHAAQFQAWLEDIRACGRLDQAAVVHVKPNVHYMALAQEKQLVHALIADYNARTPRKPLQTETRLLRASLHLSAASITKLYTLFDVPADHPLPSQPANLVVKKMPAAECLALTARQRERIRLTATRGRPVHGRPTVLLTSNRPHFHVLYHMNAPLPAALPKDKDSLPTVATRLRIMGALRLQTVLGVRQPSDEDKPLPVGQMIVQQHPRLHGKALQQACIRLSQELKARGIANRRANAEQVKQVVVALDFESHNKNT
;
A
#
# COMPACT_ATOMS: atom_id res chain seq x y z
N MET A 1 -33.52 45.67 -53.48
CA MET A 1 -33.07 45.81 -52.08
C MET A 1 -33.88 44.86 -51.23
N SER A 2 -33.26 43.73 -50.86
CA SER A 2 -33.76 42.78 -49.86
C SER A 2 -32.60 42.55 -48.88
N PRO A 3 -32.84 42.47 -47.56
CA PRO A 3 -31.76 42.36 -46.59
C PRO A 3 -31.18 40.94 -46.62
N PRO A 4 -29.85 40.76 -46.43
CA PRO A 4 -29.31 39.45 -46.12
C PRO A 4 -29.66 39.12 -44.68
N ASN A 5 -30.32 37.98 -44.52
CA ASN A 5 -30.80 37.46 -43.25
C ASN A 5 -29.94 36.26 -42.83
N HIS A 6 -29.75 36.18 -41.52
CA HIS A 6 -29.13 35.10 -40.75
C HIS A 6 -27.60 34.98 -40.78
N SER A 7 -27.02 35.66 -39.80
CA SER A 7 -25.85 35.25 -39.04
C SER A 7 -25.80 33.74 -38.82
N ASP A 8 -24.71 33.13 -39.30
CA ASP A 8 -24.22 31.84 -38.80
C ASP A 8 -24.17 31.90 -37.26
N PRO A 9 -24.68 30.89 -36.54
CA PRO A 9 -24.39 30.78 -35.12
C PRO A 9 -22.88 30.55 -35.00
N ALA A 10 -22.18 31.55 -34.49
CA ALA A 10 -20.77 31.44 -34.15
C ALA A 10 -20.55 30.09 -33.45
N GLU A 11 -19.76 29.22 -34.08
CA GLU A 11 -19.28 27.98 -33.48
C GLU A 11 -18.75 28.34 -32.10
N GLN A 12 -19.44 27.89 -31.05
CA GLN A 12 -18.88 27.97 -29.71
C GLN A 12 -17.56 27.21 -29.74
N PRO A 13 -16.44 27.82 -29.31
CA PRO A 13 -15.15 27.17 -29.41
C PRO A 13 -15.20 25.82 -28.68
N PRO A 14 -14.59 24.77 -29.25
CA PRO A 14 -14.68 23.41 -28.71
C PRO A 14 -14.16 23.41 -27.27
N PHE A 15 -15.06 23.09 -26.33
CA PHE A 15 -14.85 22.88 -24.89
C PHE A 15 -13.41 23.14 -24.39
N LEU A 16 -13.05 24.41 -24.16
CA LEU A 16 -11.80 24.75 -23.49
C LEU A 16 -11.86 24.24 -22.04
N PHE A 17 -10.78 23.61 -21.57
CA PHE A 17 -10.66 23.26 -20.15
C PHE A 17 -10.75 24.54 -19.30
N ALA A 18 -11.32 24.46 -18.10
CA ALA A 18 -11.47 25.63 -17.22
C ALA A 18 -10.11 26.27 -16.91
N TYR A 19 -9.05 25.47 -16.79
CA TYR A 19 -7.69 25.99 -16.65
C TYR A 19 -7.21 26.80 -17.88
N GLU A 20 -7.72 26.57 -19.08
CA GLU A 20 -7.33 27.37 -20.26
C GLU A 20 -7.97 28.77 -20.22
N ASN A 21 -9.18 28.88 -19.67
CA ASN A 21 -9.78 30.17 -19.37
C ASN A 21 -8.98 30.88 -18.26
N ASP A 22 -8.58 30.14 -17.21
CA ASP A 22 -7.71 30.66 -16.15
C ASP A 22 -6.35 31.13 -16.72
N LEU A 23 -5.77 30.38 -17.67
CA LEU A 23 -4.52 30.73 -18.35
C LEU A 23 -4.68 31.99 -19.19
N THR A 24 -5.72 32.04 -20.02
CA THR A 24 -6.02 33.21 -20.86
C THR A 24 -6.23 34.46 -19.99
N ALA A 25 -6.98 34.34 -18.89
CA ALA A 25 -7.19 35.43 -17.94
C ALA A 25 -5.89 35.86 -17.24
N ALA A 26 -5.06 34.92 -16.80
CA ALA A 26 -3.77 35.22 -16.20
C ALA A 26 -2.86 35.97 -17.17
N LEU A 27 -2.83 35.55 -18.44
CA LEU A 27 -2.00 36.16 -19.47
C LEU A 27 -2.51 37.52 -19.96
N ALA A 28 -3.81 37.78 -19.89
CA ALA A 28 -4.40 39.05 -20.29
C ALA A 28 -4.12 40.21 -19.31
N SER A 29 -3.71 39.88 -18.07
CA SER A 29 -3.64 40.86 -16.98
C SER A 29 -2.32 41.65 -16.89
N GLU A 30 -1.26 41.25 -17.61
CA GLU A 30 0.06 41.86 -17.49
C GLU A 30 0.85 41.76 -18.81
N THR A 31 1.80 42.68 -19.06
CA THR A 31 2.83 42.48 -20.09
C THR A 31 3.87 41.50 -19.55
N LEU A 32 3.64 40.21 -19.77
CA LEU A 32 4.38 39.13 -19.11
C LEU A 32 5.73 38.83 -19.78
N ASP A 33 6.83 39.27 -19.15
CA ASP A 33 8.20 38.91 -19.53
C ASP A 33 8.77 37.76 -18.68
N TYR A 34 7.97 36.70 -18.47
CA TYR A 34 8.45 35.53 -17.74
C TYR A 34 9.55 34.80 -18.52
N ARG A 35 10.70 34.60 -17.87
CA ARG A 35 11.85 33.88 -18.42
C ARG A 35 11.94 32.44 -17.90
N SER A 36 11.29 32.18 -16.76
CA SER A 36 11.31 30.89 -16.07
C SER A 36 9.90 30.42 -15.72
N VAL A 37 9.70 29.10 -15.71
CA VAL A 37 8.51 28.44 -15.17
C VAL A 37 8.93 27.47 -14.07
N LYS A 38 8.27 27.55 -12.92
CA LYS A 38 8.46 26.60 -11.80
C LYS A 38 7.14 25.89 -11.49
N ILE A 39 7.14 24.57 -11.61
CA ILE A 39 5.95 23.73 -11.48
C ILE A 39 6.08 22.80 -10.28
N PHE A 40 5.16 22.93 -9.34
CA PHE A 40 5.13 22.10 -8.15
C PHE A 40 3.98 21.10 -8.25
N ASP A 41 4.27 19.81 -8.13
CA ASP A 41 3.22 18.85 -7.84
C ASP A 41 2.67 19.06 -6.42
N PHE A 42 1.43 18.63 -6.19
CA PHE A 42 0.78 18.79 -4.89
C PHE A 42 1.04 17.59 -3.97
N ASP A 43 0.59 16.39 -4.36
CA ASP A 43 0.51 15.22 -3.48
C ASP A 43 1.89 14.64 -3.16
N ASN A 44 2.27 14.64 -1.88
CA ASN A 44 3.58 14.23 -1.35
C ASN A 44 4.79 14.99 -1.91
N THR A 45 4.55 16.05 -2.69
CA THR A 45 5.55 16.98 -3.19
C THR A 45 5.53 18.27 -2.37
N LEU A 46 4.59 19.18 -2.64
CA LEU A 46 4.39 20.39 -1.84
C LEU A 46 3.65 20.09 -0.53
N PHE A 47 2.59 19.29 -0.61
CA PHE A 47 1.73 18.92 0.51
C PHE A 47 1.91 17.44 0.84
N LYS A 48 2.07 17.09 2.12
CA LYS A 48 2.21 15.73 2.64
C LYS A 48 0.85 15.03 2.72
N SER A 49 0.17 14.92 1.58
CA SER A 49 -1.14 14.28 1.47
C SER A 49 -1.12 12.91 2.17
N PRO A 50 -2.01 12.69 3.15
CA PRO A 50 -1.96 11.46 3.93
C PRO A 50 -2.20 10.25 3.05
N LEU A 51 -1.44 9.18 3.29
CA LEU A 51 -1.65 7.87 2.65
C LEU A 51 -2.40 6.93 3.60
N PRO A 52 -3.11 5.90 3.10
CA PRO A 52 -3.62 4.84 3.96
C PRO A 52 -2.48 4.16 4.73
N ASN A 53 -2.61 4.05 6.05
CA ASN A 53 -1.60 3.46 6.91
C ASN A 53 -1.52 1.94 6.69
N PRO A 54 -0.39 1.40 6.21
CA PRO A 54 -0.25 -0.02 5.91
C PRO A 54 -0.28 -0.90 7.16
N ARG A 55 -0.20 -0.30 8.37
CA ARG A 55 -0.34 -1.00 9.65
C ARG A 55 -1.79 -1.12 10.11
N LEU A 56 -2.72 -0.38 9.51
CA LEU A 56 -4.15 -0.44 9.82
C LEU A 56 -4.93 -1.29 8.83
N TRP A 57 -4.52 -1.28 7.57
CA TRP A 57 -5.30 -1.85 6.48
C TRP A 57 -4.64 -3.07 5.85
N HIS A 58 -5.42 -4.13 5.68
CA HIS A 58 -5.02 -5.26 4.85
C HIS A 58 -4.88 -4.81 3.39
N HIS A 59 -3.95 -5.40 2.63
CA HIS A 59 -3.71 -5.04 1.23
C HIS A 59 -4.97 -5.10 0.34
N SER A 60 -5.92 -5.98 0.67
CA SER A 60 -7.21 -6.08 -0.04
C SER A 60 -8.11 -4.86 0.13
N LEU A 61 -8.04 -4.18 1.28
CA LEU A 61 -8.73 -2.90 1.50
C LEU A 61 -7.87 -1.75 0.98
N ALA A 62 -6.55 -1.76 1.26
CA ALA A 62 -5.65 -0.72 0.81
C ALA A 62 -5.73 -0.49 -0.70
N GLY A 63 -5.71 -1.55 -1.51
CA GLY A 63 -5.85 -1.43 -2.98
C GLY A 63 -7.17 -0.79 -3.42
N ARG A 64 -8.27 -1.08 -2.71
CA ARG A 64 -9.59 -0.48 -2.99
C ARG A 64 -9.70 0.97 -2.53
N LEU A 65 -9.05 1.32 -1.41
CA LEU A 65 -8.93 2.71 -0.97
C LEU A 65 -8.19 3.53 -2.02
N MET A 66 -7.13 2.99 -2.61
CA MET A 66 -6.37 3.69 -3.66
C MET A 66 -7.13 3.78 -4.99
N SER A 67 -8.15 2.96 -5.22
CA SER A 67 -8.94 2.97 -6.46
C SER A 67 -10.09 3.99 -6.40
N PRO A 68 -10.68 4.37 -7.55
CA PRO A 68 -11.87 5.20 -7.58
C PRO A 68 -13.11 4.57 -6.92
N GLU A 69 -13.11 3.26 -6.66
CA GLU A 69 -14.26 2.57 -6.06
C GLU A 69 -14.56 3.11 -4.66
N VAL A 70 -13.58 3.02 -3.76
CA VAL A 70 -13.70 3.53 -2.38
C VAL A 70 -13.11 4.94 -2.29
N GLY A 71 -12.07 5.24 -3.07
CA GLY A 71 -11.77 6.61 -3.47
C GLY A 71 -11.01 7.48 -2.47
N TRP A 72 -9.90 7.01 -1.88
CA TRP A 72 -9.03 7.83 -1.03
C TRP A 72 -8.56 9.11 -1.73
N PHE A 73 -8.08 9.00 -2.97
CA PHE A 73 -7.68 10.18 -3.76
C PHE A 73 -8.84 10.89 -4.45
N HIS A 74 -10.08 10.41 -4.24
CA HIS A 74 -11.28 10.89 -4.90
C HIS A 74 -12.29 11.51 -3.92
N ASP A 75 -11.94 11.58 -2.63
CA ASP A 75 -12.77 12.15 -1.58
C ASP A 75 -12.07 13.33 -0.87
N VAL A 76 -12.71 14.50 -0.92
CA VAL A 76 -12.17 15.74 -0.34
C VAL A 76 -11.92 15.63 1.16
N ARG A 77 -12.64 14.76 1.89
CA ARG A 77 -12.46 14.54 3.33
C ARG A 77 -11.04 14.07 3.66
N THR A 78 -10.32 13.48 2.70
CA THR A 78 -8.92 13.07 2.88
C THR A 78 -7.96 14.25 3.07
N LEU A 79 -8.37 15.47 2.72
CA LEU A 79 -7.63 16.71 2.90
C LEU A 79 -8.35 17.72 3.82
N SER A 80 -9.51 17.37 4.36
CA SER A 80 -10.35 18.26 5.17
C SER A 80 -10.26 17.97 6.66
N GLU A 81 -10.67 18.95 7.45
CA GLU A 81 -10.94 18.74 8.86
C GLU A 81 -12.09 17.72 9.07
N PRO A 82 -12.08 16.95 10.18
CA PRO A 82 -11.07 16.93 11.23
C PRO A 82 -9.83 16.06 10.91
N PHE A 83 -9.78 15.42 9.74
CA PHE A 83 -8.76 14.44 9.39
C PHE A 83 -7.39 15.07 9.08
N VAL A 84 -7.41 16.25 8.46
CA VAL A 84 -6.25 17.07 8.17
C VAL A 84 -6.50 18.46 8.74
N VAL A 85 -5.92 18.71 9.90
CA VAL A 85 -6.03 20.01 10.59
C VAL A 85 -4.98 20.95 10.04
N CYS A 86 -5.43 22.01 9.38
CA CYS A 86 -4.60 23.07 8.82
C CYS A 86 -4.97 24.46 9.39
N ARG A 87 -5.81 24.52 10.42
CA ARG A 87 -6.10 25.73 11.18
C ARG A 87 -5.37 25.68 12.52
N GLY A 88 -4.54 26.69 12.76
CA GLY A 88 -3.79 26.88 14.00
C GLY A 88 -2.85 28.06 13.82
N GLU A 89 -2.86 29.01 14.75
CA GLU A 89 -1.93 30.14 14.74
C GLU A 89 -0.49 29.62 14.76
N THR A 90 0.33 30.12 13.85
CA THR A 90 1.78 29.96 13.88
C THR A 90 2.31 30.74 15.08
N THR A 91 2.18 30.20 16.28
CA THR A 91 3.00 30.65 17.40
C THR A 91 4.39 30.07 17.16
N ASP A 92 5.33 30.93 16.78
CA ASP A 92 6.75 30.62 16.50
C ASP A 92 7.53 30.07 17.71
N GLN A 93 6.84 29.57 18.74
CA GLN A 93 7.46 28.99 19.92
C GLN A 93 7.47 27.47 19.82
N VAL A 94 8.55 26.95 19.24
CA VAL A 94 8.98 25.58 19.49
C VAL A 94 9.34 25.43 20.97
N PRO A 95 8.80 24.42 21.66
CA PRO A 95 9.71 23.56 22.39
C PRO A 95 9.52 22.11 21.97
N SER A 96 10.61 21.59 21.41
CA SER A 96 10.89 20.19 21.17
C SER A 96 10.63 19.36 22.44
N ARG A 97 9.44 18.76 22.56
CA ARG A 97 9.23 17.61 23.44
C ARG A 97 8.84 16.39 22.62
N ARG A 98 9.79 15.44 22.57
CA ARG A 98 9.58 14.07 22.12
C ARG A 98 8.34 13.50 22.82
N GLY A 99 7.29 13.22 22.06
CA GLY A 99 6.31 12.22 22.49
C GLY A 99 4.83 12.47 22.22
N SER A 100 4.39 13.66 21.79
CA SER A 100 2.96 13.88 21.52
C SER A 100 2.71 14.47 20.13
N SER A 101 2.15 13.66 19.24
CA SER A 101 1.96 13.90 17.80
C SER A 101 0.74 14.77 17.46
N ASN A 102 0.36 15.71 18.33
CA ASN A 102 -0.78 16.61 18.09
C ASN A 102 -0.30 18.05 17.87
N SER A 103 0.67 18.24 16.97
CA SER A 103 1.02 19.59 16.50
C SER A 103 -0.05 20.04 15.51
N SER A 104 -0.91 20.96 15.93
CA SER A 104 -1.94 21.63 15.14
C SER A 104 -1.41 22.69 14.19
N ASN A 105 -0.11 22.66 13.84
CA ASN A 105 0.46 23.64 12.93
C ASN A 105 0.25 23.21 11.47
N ALA A 106 -0.48 24.02 10.71
CA ALA A 106 -0.72 23.83 9.28
C ALA A 106 0.58 23.58 8.47
N ALA A 107 1.69 24.20 8.87
CA ALA A 107 2.99 24.07 8.23
C ALA A 107 3.55 22.63 8.32
N HIS A 108 3.12 21.83 9.30
CA HIS A 108 3.55 20.43 9.42
C HIS A 108 3.12 19.58 8.22
N TRP A 109 2.00 19.91 7.58
CA TRP A 109 1.53 19.21 6.38
C TRP A 109 2.26 19.64 5.11
N PHE A 110 3.09 20.68 5.13
CA PHE A 110 3.87 21.09 3.97
C PHE A 110 5.30 20.54 4.05
N ALA A 111 5.86 20.17 2.90
CA ALA A 111 7.27 19.78 2.83
C ALA A 111 8.13 21.04 2.93
N ALA A 112 8.81 21.23 4.08
CA ALA A 112 9.48 22.50 4.41
C ALA A 112 10.45 23.01 3.33
N ASN A 113 11.21 22.10 2.72
CA ASN A 113 12.13 22.41 1.62
C ASN A 113 11.37 22.86 0.36
N VAL A 114 10.32 22.15 -0.05
CA VAL A 114 9.53 22.50 -1.23
C VAL A 114 8.70 23.76 -1.00
N LEU A 115 8.22 23.96 0.23
CA LEU A 115 7.52 25.17 0.65
C LEU A 115 8.42 26.41 0.55
N HIS A 116 9.68 26.28 0.97
CA HIS A 116 10.68 27.34 0.82
C HIS A 116 10.92 27.66 -0.67
N GLU A 117 11.16 26.65 -1.49
CA GLU A 117 11.33 26.82 -2.95
C GLU A 117 10.12 27.48 -3.62
N ALA A 118 8.90 27.08 -3.23
CA ALA A 118 7.67 27.68 -3.75
C ALA A 118 7.56 29.17 -3.39
N ARG A 119 7.87 29.55 -2.15
CA ARG A 119 7.87 30.96 -1.71
C ARG A 119 8.91 31.78 -2.47
N THR A 120 10.13 31.26 -2.60
CA THR A 120 11.20 31.91 -3.36
C THR A 120 10.80 32.09 -4.83
N ALA A 121 10.15 31.09 -5.42
CA ALA A 121 9.65 31.17 -6.80
C ALA A 121 8.53 32.21 -6.96
N ILE A 122 7.56 32.25 -6.03
CA ILE A 122 6.44 33.19 -6.04
C ILE A 122 6.92 34.64 -5.90
N ALA A 123 7.99 34.87 -5.15
CA ALA A 123 8.56 36.21 -4.97
C ALA A 123 9.39 36.70 -6.18
N ALA A 124 9.72 35.83 -7.13
CA ALA A 124 10.56 36.17 -8.28
C ALA A 124 9.69 36.70 -9.45
N SER A 125 9.90 37.96 -9.83
CA SER A 125 9.09 38.66 -10.84
C SER A 125 9.23 38.10 -12.27
N ASP A 126 10.30 37.34 -12.55
CA ASP A 126 10.58 36.74 -13.86
C ASP A 126 10.14 35.27 -13.95
N THR A 127 9.50 34.74 -12.91
CA THR A 127 9.16 33.33 -12.77
C THR A 127 7.64 33.13 -12.71
N PHE A 128 7.11 32.38 -13.68
CA PHE A 128 5.73 31.94 -13.65
C PHE A 128 5.60 30.67 -12.81
N THR A 129 4.83 30.74 -11.73
CA THR A 129 4.68 29.65 -10.76
C THR A 129 3.36 28.90 -10.96
N VAL A 130 3.45 27.58 -10.98
CA VAL A 130 2.30 26.69 -11.20
C VAL A 130 2.24 25.60 -10.15
N LEU A 131 1.07 25.41 -9.54
CA LEU A 131 0.73 24.17 -8.85
C LEU A 131 0.01 23.25 -9.84
N LEU A 132 0.52 22.04 -10.08
CA LEU A 132 -0.04 21.08 -11.05
C LEU A 132 -0.27 19.71 -10.42
N THR A 133 -1.54 19.32 -10.26
CA THR A 133 -1.90 18.05 -9.60
C THR A 133 -2.87 17.19 -10.42
N GLY A 134 -2.76 15.87 -10.23
CA GLY A 134 -3.71 14.91 -10.79
C GLY A 134 -5.07 14.83 -10.07
N ARG A 135 -5.26 15.57 -8.97
CA ARG A 135 -6.53 15.65 -8.23
C ARG A 135 -7.62 16.29 -9.10
N LEU A 136 -8.86 15.80 -8.97
CA LEU A 136 -9.99 16.31 -9.76
C LEU A 136 -10.41 17.72 -9.33
N ARG A 137 -10.50 18.65 -10.28
CA ARG A 137 -10.89 20.06 -10.04
C ARG A 137 -12.24 20.18 -9.35
N SER A 138 -13.24 19.45 -9.85
CA SER A 138 -14.61 19.45 -9.32
C SER A 138 -14.72 18.98 -7.86
N VAL A 139 -13.70 18.30 -7.34
CA VAL A 139 -13.69 17.77 -5.97
C VAL A 139 -12.78 18.58 -5.05
N TYR A 140 -11.61 19.00 -5.55
CA TYR A 140 -10.52 19.47 -4.68
C TYR A 140 -10.16 20.95 -4.82
N TYR A 141 -10.62 21.67 -5.85
CA TYR A 141 -10.11 23.01 -6.12
C TYR A 141 -10.25 23.95 -4.93
N ALA A 142 -11.47 24.10 -4.39
CA ALA A 142 -11.74 24.97 -3.24
C ALA A 142 -10.87 24.60 -2.02
N ARG A 143 -10.72 23.29 -1.75
CA ARG A 143 -9.93 22.84 -0.59
C ARG A 143 -8.44 23.06 -0.78
N ILE A 144 -7.89 22.80 -1.97
CA ILE A 144 -6.47 23.05 -2.26
C ILE A 144 -6.19 24.55 -2.15
N VAL A 145 -7.03 25.41 -2.71
CA VAL A 145 -6.89 26.88 -2.59
C VAL A 145 -6.92 27.32 -1.12
N GLU A 146 -7.82 26.79 -0.30
CA GLU A 146 -7.85 27.06 1.14
C GLU A 146 -6.52 26.66 1.81
N LEU A 147 -6.00 25.46 1.52
CA LEU A 147 -4.73 24.97 2.06
C LEU A 147 -3.55 25.86 1.67
N LEU A 148 -3.46 26.28 0.42
CA LEU A 148 -2.42 27.20 -0.07
C LEU A 148 -2.51 28.57 0.63
N THR A 149 -3.73 29.07 0.82
CA THR A 149 -3.99 30.34 1.52
C THR A 149 -3.47 30.30 2.95
N THR A 150 -3.62 29.16 3.66
CA THR A 150 -3.06 29.02 5.02
C THR A 150 -1.55 29.19 5.10
N GLN A 151 -0.84 28.99 3.99
CA GLN A 151 0.61 29.15 3.88
C GLN A 151 1.04 30.41 3.13
N GLN A 152 0.09 31.29 2.78
CA GLN A 152 0.28 32.50 1.98
C GLN A 152 0.93 32.18 0.61
N LEU A 153 0.57 31.05 0.01
CA LEU A 153 1.04 30.66 -1.32
C LEU A 153 0.06 31.15 -2.39
N GLN A 154 0.49 32.14 -3.17
CA GLN A 154 -0.24 32.67 -4.31
C GLN A 154 0.49 32.29 -5.61
N PHE A 155 0.15 31.13 -6.16
CA PHE A 155 0.66 30.72 -7.47
C PHE A 155 -0.01 31.55 -8.57
N ASN A 156 0.72 31.84 -9.65
CA ASN A 156 0.11 32.43 -10.84
C ASN A 156 -0.98 31.51 -11.40
N MET A 157 -0.81 30.19 -11.25
CA MET A 157 -1.78 29.22 -11.71
C MET A 157 -1.89 27.99 -10.81
N VAL A 158 -3.13 27.53 -10.59
CA VAL A 158 -3.45 26.28 -9.89
C VAL A 158 -4.22 25.35 -10.82
N ILE A 159 -3.54 24.34 -11.36
CA ILE A 159 -4.06 23.41 -12.35
C ILE A 159 -4.37 22.07 -11.68
N LEU A 160 -5.66 21.70 -11.69
CA LEU A 160 -6.16 20.40 -11.27
C LEU A 160 -6.67 19.64 -12.49
N ARG A 161 -6.70 18.31 -12.40
CA ARG A 161 -7.26 17.46 -13.46
C ARG A 161 -8.74 17.74 -13.65
N GLU A 162 -9.14 17.93 -14.90
CA GLU A 162 -10.55 18.07 -15.26
C GLU A 162 -11.06 16.77 -15.90
N ASN A 163 -12.31 16.44 -15.64
CA ASN A 163 -12.96 15.30 -16.26
C ASN A 163 -13.70 15.81 -17.50
N ASN A 164 -13.07 15.73 -18.68
CA ASN A 164 -13.71 16.00 -19.94
C ASN A 164 -14.22 14.68 -20.54
N PRO A 165 -15.55 14.43 -20.59
CA PRO A 165 -16.10 13.20 -21.12
C PRO A 165 -15.76 12.96 -22.60
N SER A 166 -15.57 14.03 -23.38
CA SER A 166 -15.30 13.97 -24.82
C SER A 166 -13.83 13.74 -25.13
N ALA A 167 -12.93 14.12 -24.23
CA ALA A 167 -11.48 13.96 -24.37
C ALA A 167 -10.83 13.60 -23.03
N PRO A 168 -11.09 12.41 -22.47
CA PRO A 168 -10.53 12.02 -21.20
C PRO A 168 -9.04 11.74 -21.34
N TYR A 169 -8.21 12.35 -20.47
CA TYR A 169 -6.81 11.98 -20.40
C TYR A 169 -6.66 10.53 -19.93
N PRO A 170 -5.90 9.69 -20.65
CA PRO A 170 -5.74 8.27 -20.29
C PRO A 170 -4.95 8.09 -19.00
N THR A 171 -4.00 8.98 -18.71
CA THR A 171 -3.18 8.92 -17.50
C THR A 171 -2.94 10.31 -16.93
N THR A 172 -2.63 10.38 -15.62
CA THR A 172 -2.18 11.61 -14.97
C THR A 172 -0.92 12.19 -15.63
N MET A 173 0.00 11.33 -16.10
CA MET A 173 1.21 11.77 -16.79
C MET A 173 0.89 12.49 -18.10
N THR A 174 0.01 11.91 -18.93
CA THR A 174 -0.40 12.52 -20.20
C THR A 174 -1.08 13.87 -19.97
N PHE A 175 -1.99 13.95 -18.99
CA PHE A 175 -2.63 15.21 -18.58
C PHE A 175 -1.59 16.27 -18.23
N LYS A 176 -0.65 15.96 -17.32
CA LYS A 176 0.33 16.93 -16.88
C LYS A 176 1.24 17.40 -18.03
N LYS A 177 1.71 16.48 -18.90
CA LYS A 177 2.52 16.85 -20.06
C LYS A 177 1.79 17.81 -21.01
N ASP A 178 0.51 17.55 -21.29
CA ASP A 178 -0.31 18.44 -22.12
C ASP A 178 -0.46 19.83 -21.49
N CYS A 179 -0.74 19.91 -20.19
CA CYS A 179 -0.80 21.20 -19.48
C CYS A 179 0.53 21.97 -19.58
N VAL A 180 1.66 21.30 -19.36
CA VAL A 180 2.99 21.93 -19.46
C VAL A 180 3.29 22.37 -20.88
N GLN A 181 2.93 21.58 -21.89
CA GLN A 181 3.10 21.93 -23.29
C GLN A 181 2.30 23.18 -23.67
N ARG A 182 1.02 23.24 -23.29
CA ARG A 182 0.16 24.41 -23.52
C ARG A 182 0.67 25.64 -22.78
N LEU A 183 1.16 25.48 -21.56
CA LEU A 183 1.78 26.56 -20.80
C LEU A 183 3.02 27.13 -21.53
N LEU A 184 3.90 26.27 -22.03
CA LEU A 184 5.05 26.71 -22.82
C LEU A 184 4.64 27.35 -24.15
N SER A 185 3.56 26.89 -24.80
CA SER A 185 3.03 27.55 -25.99
C SER A 185 2.51 28.95 -25.68
N ALA A 186 1.87 29.13 -24.52
CA ALA A 186 1.30 30.40 -24.12
C ALA A 186 2.33 31.38 -23.51
N LEU A 187 3.49 30.87 -23.07
CA LEU A 187 4.61 31.65 -22.53
C LEU A 187 5.84 31.55 -23.44
N PRO A 188 5.85 32.19 -24.63
CA PRO A 188 6.89 32.01 -25.64
C PRO A 188 8.28 32.47 -25.19
N LEU A 189 8.37 33.39 -24.22
CA LEU A 189 9.63 33.96 -23.72
C LEU A 189 10.31 33.10 -22.64
N VAL A 190 9.59 32.12 -22.07
CA VAL A 190 10.13 31.21 -21.06
C VAL A 190 11.20 30.33 -21.70
N ARG A 191 12.39 30.29 -21.10
CA ARG A 191 13.52 29.47 -21.55
C ARG A 191 14.01 28.48 -20.49
N THR A 192 13.57 28.65 -19.24
CA THR A 192 13.92 27.76 -18.14
C THR A 192 12.68 27.11 -17.55
N LEU A 193 12.73 25.80 -17.28
CA LEU A 193 11.66 25.08 -16.58
C LEU A 193 12.21 24.20 -15.46
N THR A 194 11.66 24.32 -14.27
CA THR A 194 11.92 23.36 -13.17
C THR A 194 10.62 22.75 -12.66
N LEU A 195 10.58 21.43 -12.50
CA LEU A 195 9.42 20.69 -12.03
C LEU A 195 9.75 19.85 -10.78
N TRP A 196 8.92 19.93 -9.74
CA TRP A 196 9.03 19.10 -8.53
C TRP A 196 7.97 17.98 -8.57
N GLU A 197 8.38 16.73 -8.37
CA GLU A 197 7.49 15.55 -8.39
C GLU A 197 7.97 14.46 -7.41
N ASP A 198 7.04 13.84 -6.69
CA ASP A 198 7.33 12.83 -5.66
C ASP A 198 7.57 11.42 -6.19
N ARG A 199 6.93 11.09 -7.31
CA ARG A 199 6.93 9.74 -7.88
C ARG A 199 8.17 9.52 -8.73
N PRO A 200 9.06 8.56 -8.40
CA PRO A 200 10.29 8.33 -9.16
C PRO A 200 10.02 8.01 -10.65
N ALA A 201 8.97 7.22 -10.92
CA ALA A 201 8.59 6.86 -12.28
C ALA A 201 8.04 8.06 -13.06
N HIS A 202 7.36 9.01 -12.40
CA HIS A 202 6.91 10.23 -13.04
C HIS A 202 8.07 11.19 -13.27
N ALA A 203 8.92 11.38 -12.26
CA ALA A 203 10.08 12.25 -12.35
C ALA A 203 11.00 11.83 -13.51
N ALA A 204 11.27 10.53 -13.65
CA ALA A 204 12.03 9.99 -14.78
C ALA A 204 11.37 10.26 -16.15
N GLN A 205 10.05 10.08 -16.24
CA GLN A 205 9.30 10.33 -17.48
C GLN A 205 9.23 11.81 -17.86
N PHE A 206 9.16 12.72 -16.88
CA PHE A 206 9.26 14.16 -17.12
C PHE A 206 10.67 14.54 -17.53
N GLN A 207 11.70 13.99 -16.88
CA GLN A 207 13.08 14.32 -17.19
C GLN A 207 13.42 13.94 -18.64
N ALA A 208 13.03 12.75 -19.08
CA ALA A 208 13.21 12.33 -20.47
C ALA A 208 12.46 13.24 -21.45
N TRP A 209 11.20 13.55 -21.16
CA TRP A 209 10.38 14.40 -22.03
C TRP A 209 10.85 15.85 -22.11
N LEU A 210 11.31 16.42 -20.99
CA LEU A 210 11.87 17.77 -20.96
C LEU A 210 13.24 17.84 -21.67
N GLU A 211 14.01 16.76 -21.66
CA GLU A 211 15.24 16.65 -22.46
C GLU A 211 14.92 16.73 -23.96
N ASP A 212 13.85 16.08 -24.42
CA ASP A 212 13.41 16.17 -25.82
C ASP A 212 13.02 17.61 -26.19
N ILE A 213 12.32 18.32 -25.29
CA ILE A 213 11.95 19.74 -25.46
C ILE A 213 13.20 20.65 -25.47
N ARG A 214 14.21 20.33 -24.67
CA ARG A 214 15.50 21.05 -24.68
C ARG A 214 16.25 20.80 -25.99
N ALA A 215 16.30 19.55 -26.44
CA ALA A 215 16.96 19.16 -27.68
C ALA A 215 16.35 19.82 -28.93
N CYS A 216 15.04 20.13 -28.90
CA CYS A 216 14.40 20.90 -29.98
C CYS A 216 14.61 22.42 -29.88
N GLY A 217 15.38 22.91 -28.91
CA GLY A 217 15.71 24.33 -28.73
C GLY A 217 14.58 25.17 -28.14
N ARG A 218 13.50 24.54 -27.63
CA ARG A 218 12.39 25.26 -26.99
C ARG A 218 12.80 25.78 -25.63
N LEU A 219 13.55 25.00 -24.85
CA LEU A 219 14.07 25.40 -23.53
C LEU A 219 15.59 25.40 -23.57
N ASP A 220 16.21 26.36 -22.89
CA ASP A 220 17.67 26.39 -22.69
C ASP A 220 18.05 25.51 -21.49
N GLN A 221 17.21 25.52 -20.45
CA GLN A 221 17.38 24.74 -19.23
C GLN A 221 16.08 24.06 -18.82
N ALA A 222 16.17 22.77 -18.49
CA ALA A 222 15.04 22.01 -17.96
C ALA A 222 15.51 21.02 -16.90
N ALA A 223 14.82 20.99 -15.75
CA ALA A 223 15.17 20.12 -14.64
C ALA A 223 13.93 19.53 -13.94
N VAL A 224 14.05 18.27 -13.53
CA VAL A 224 13.08 17.63 -12.64
C VAL A 224 13.72 17.33 -11.28
N VAL A 225 13.16 17.94 -10.24
CA VAL A 225 13.54 17.69 -8.85
C VAL A 225 12.66 16.57 -8.30
N HIS A 226 13.24 15.38 -8.18
CA HIS A 226 12.57 14.27 -7.50
C HIS A 226 12.54 14.53 -6.00
N VAL A 227 11.34 14.78 -5.47
CA VAL A 227 11.11 15.01 -4.05
C VAL A 227 10.92 13.65 -3.38
N LYS A 228 11.82 13.27 -2.47
CA LYS A 228 11.62 12.04 -1.71
C LYS A 228 10.35 12.17 -0.85
N PRO A 229 9.33 11.32 -1.04
CA PRO A 229 8.06 11.48 -0.33
C PRO A 229 8.26 11.32 1.17
N ASN A 230 7.81 12.32 1.93
CA ASN A 230 7.73 12.25 3.38
C ASN A 230 6.31 11.80 3.77
N VAL A 231 6.09 10.48 3.75
CA VAL A 231 4.78 9.90 3.99
C VAL A 231 4.28 10.26 5.38
N HIS A 232 3.16 10.97 5.43
CA HIS A 232 2.44 11.24 6.66
C HIS A 232 1.17 10.38 6.73
N TYR A 233 0.82 9.94 7.93
CA TYR A 233 -0.39 9.17 8.20
C TYR A 233 -1.29 10.00 9.12
N MET A 234 -2.60 9.82 8.98
CA MET A 234 -3.56 10.43 9.91
C MET A 234 -3.42 9.80 11.30
N ALA A 235 -3.99 10.45 12.32
CA ALA A 235 -4.16 9.82 13.61
C ALA A 235 -5.00 8.54 13.46
N LEU A 236 -4.60 7.46 14.14
CA LEU A 236 -5.19 6.13 13.91
C LEU A 236 -6.72 6.08 14.05
N ALA A 237 -7.27 6.85 15.01
CA ALA A 237 -8.72 6.94 15.22
C ALA A 237 -9.43 7.68 14.08
N GLN A 238 -8.87 8.80 13.64
CA GLN A 238 -9.40 9.61 12.54
C GLN A 238 -9.34 8.84 11.21
N GLU A 239 -8.23 8.15 10.96
CA GLU A 239 -8.08 7.33 9.75
C GLU A 239 -9.13 6.22 9.71
N LYS A 240 -9.36 5.56 10.85
CA LYS A 240 -10.41 4.54 10.96
C LYS A 240 -11.79 5.11 10.70
N GLN A 241 -12.10 6.25 11.32
CA GLN A 241 -13.37 6.94 11.12
C GLN A 241 -13.59 7.28 9.64
N LEU A 242 -12.58 7.85 8.97
CA LEU A 242 -12.64 8.18 7.55
C LEU A 242 -12.86 6.94 6.69
N VAL A 243 -12.08 5.89 6.88
CA VAL A 243 -12.21 4.65 6.10
C VAL A 243 -13.58 4.00 6.29
N HIS A 244 -14.12 4.01 7.51
CA HIS A 244 -15.48 3.53 7.75
C HIS A 244 -16.53 4.37 7.00
N ALA A 245 -16.37 5.69 6.96
CA ALA A 245 -17.25 6.57 6.19
C ALA A 245 -17.15 6.29 4.68
N LEU A 246 -15.94 6.16 4.13
CA LEU A 246 -15.73 5.82 2.71
C LEU A 246 -16.36 4.46 2.33
N ILE A 247 -16.25 3.46 3.21
CA ILE A 247 -16.89 2.16 3.03
C ILE A 247 -18.42 2.27 3.08
N ALA A 248 -18.96 3.06 4.01
CA ALA A 248 -20.39 3.29 4.10
C ALA A 248 -20.95 3.96 2.83
N ASP A 249 -20.25 4.98 2.31
CA ASP A 249 -20.65 5.66 1.08
C ASP A 249 -20.55 4.74 -0.14
N TYR A 250 -19.50 3.91 -0.22
CA TYR A 250 -19.40 2.87 -1.25
C TYR A 250 -20.59 1.90 -1.18
N ASN A 251 -20.94 1.43 0.02
CA ASN A 251 -22.04 0.50 0.24
C ASN A 251 -23.39 1.10 -0.13
N ALA A 252 -23.60 2.39 0.18
CA ALA A 252 -24.80 3.13 -0.22
C ALA A 252 -24.94 3.22 -1.74
N ARG A 253 -23.82 3.44 -2.46
CA ARG A 253 -23.80 3.45 -3.94
C ARG A 253 -23.89 2.05 -4.57
N THR A 254 -23.46 1.01 -3.84
CA THR A 254 -23.33 -0.36 -4.37
C THR A 254 -24.04 -1.40 -3.50
N PRO A 255 -25.36 -1.27 -3.25
CA PRO A 255 -26.08 -2.10 -2.28
C PRO A 255 -26.08 -3.60 -2.63
N ARG A 256 -25.87 -3.94 -3.90
CA ARG A 256 -25.77 -5.34 -4.37
C ARG A 256 -24.42 -6.00 -4.09
N LYS A 257 -23.37 -5.23 -3.80
CA LYS A 257 -22.01 -5.74 -3.55
C LYS A 257 -21.35 -4.99 -2.37
N PRO A 258 -21.98 -4.98 -1.18
CA PRO A 258 -21.46 -4.22 -0.06
C PRO A 258 -20.11 -4.78 0.40
N LEU A 259 -19.19 -3.91 0.78
CA LEU A 259 -18.00 -4.26 1.53
C LEU A 259 -18.37 -4.49 2.98
N GLN A 260 -18.02 -5.65 3.49
CA GLN A 260 -18.08 -5.97 4.92
C GLN A 260 -16.66 -5.88 5.49
N THR A 261 -16.50 -5.09 6.54
CA THR A 261 -15.22 -5.00 7.27
C THR A 261 -14.97 -6.29 8.04
N GLU A 262 -13.74 -6.77 8.02
CA GLU A 262 -13.35 -7.96 8.80
C GLU A 262 -11.94 -7.82 9.36
N THR A 263 -11.68 -8.48 10.49
CA THR A 263 -10.32 -8.54 11.04
C THR A 263 -9.51 -9.58 10.28
N ARG A 264 -8.38 -9.17 9.71
CA ARG A 264 -7.45 -10.05 9.00
C ARG A 264 -6.11 -10.13 9.74
N LEU A 265 -5.49 -11.30 9.66
CA LEU A 265 -4.13 -11.48 10.15
C LEU A 265 -3.15 -10.89 9.13
N LEU A 266 -2.40 -9.84 9.51
CA LEU A 266 -1.32 -9.28 8.70
C LEU A 266 -0.03 -10.08 8.87
N ARG A 267 0.32 -10.36 10.13
CA ARG A 267 1.56 -11.04 10.49
C ARG A 267 1.37 -11.85 11.75
N ALA A 268 1.93 -13.05 11.78
CA ALA A 268 2.14 -13.81 13.01
C ALA A 268 3.65 -13.94 13.25
N SER A 269 4.09 -13.64 14.47
CA SER A 269 5.47 -13.89 14.91
C SER A 269 5.49 -14.80 16.13
N LEU A 270 6.40 -15.76 16.11
CA LEU A 270 6.69 -16.63 17.23
C LEU A 270 7.90 -16.08 17.98
N HIS A 271 7.73 -15.87 19.28
CA HIS A 271 8.75 -15.41 20.20
C HIS A 271 9.17 -16.58 21.08
N LEU A 272 10.45 -16.93 21.07
CA LEU A 272 11.00 -17.97 21.94
C LEU A 272 11.61 -17.34 23.19
N SER A 273 11.37 -17.96 24.34
CA SER A 273 12.06 -17.59 25.59
C SER A 273 13.54 -18.00 25.53
N ALA A 274 14.40 -17.37 26.32
CA ALA A 274 15.81 -17.75 26.44
C ALA A 274 15.97 -19.23 26.83
N ALA A 275 15.12 -19.73 27.73
CA ALA A 275 15.10 -21.14 28.13
C ALA A 275 14.73 -22.07 26.95
N SER A 276 13.77 -21.69 26.12
CA SER A 276 13.41 -22.44 24.91
C SER A 276 14.53 -22.43 23.88
N ILE A 277 15.20 -21.29 23.69
CA ILE A 277 16.37 -21.18 22.81
C ILE A 277 17.47 -22.11 23.33
N THR A 278 17.81 -22.05 24.62
CA THR A 278 18.81 -22.94 25.24
C THR A 278 18.51 -24.42 24.96
N LYS A 279 17.24 -24.83 25.13
CA LYS A 279 16.79 -26.20 24.79
C LYS A 279 16.97 -26.54 23.31
N LEU A 280 16.84 -25.59 22.39
CA LEU A 280 17.08 -25.86 20.97
C LEU A 280 18.55 -26.16 20.66
N TYR A 281 19.48 -25.53 21.40
CA TYR A 281 20.91 -25.76 21.23
C TYR A 281 21.33 -27.18 21.61
N THR A 282 20.59 -27.83 22.52
CA THR A 282 20.84 -29.24 22.88
C THR A 282 20.47 -30.22 21.76
N LEU A 283 19.78 -29.80 20.69
CA LEU A 283 19.54 -30.65 19.50
C LEU A 283 20.80 -30.86 18.64
N PHE A 284 21.83 -30.04 18.88
CA PHE A 284 23.06 -30.01 18.09
C PHE A 284 24.29 -30.21 18.97
N ASP A 285 24.09 -30.75 20.18
CA ASP A 285 25.16 -31.02 21.14
C ASP A 285 26.05 -29.79 21.42
N VAL A 286 25.46 -28.59 21.35
CA VAL A 286 26.19 -27.35 21.63
C VAL A 286 26.38 -27.24 23.16
N PRO A 287 27.61 -27.01 23.64
CA PRO A 287 27.89 -26.84 25.06
C PRO A 287 27.06 -25.74 25.74
N ALA A 288 26.73 -25.93 27.01
CA ALA A 288 25.87 -25.02 27.78
C ALA A 288 26.50 -23.63 28.01
N ASP A 289 27.82 -23.52 27.93
CA ASP A 289 28.62 -22.29 28.04
C ASP A 289 28.73 -21.53 26.71
N HIS A 290 28.23 -22.09 25.60
CA HIS A 290 28.23 -21.39 24.33
C HIS A 290 27.39 -20.10 24.44
N PRO A 291 27.93 -18.93 24.02
CA PRO A 291 27.21 -17.66 24.12
C PRO A 291 25.89 -17.76 23.34
N LEU A 292 24.78 -17.61 24.05
CA LEU A 292 23.45 -17.56 23.45
C LEU A 292 23.20 -16.16 22.88
N PRO A 293 22.38 -16.04 21.82
CA PRO A 293 21.97 -14.74 21.32
C PRO A 293 21.29 -13.94 22.45
N SER A 294 21.77 -12.72 22.67
CA SER A 294 21.28 -11.81 23.72
C SER A 294 19.84 -11.32 23.47
N GLN A 295 19.30 -11.54 22.27
CA GLN A 295 17.95 -11.13 21.90
C GLN A 295 17.04 -12.34 21.63
N PRO A 296 15.76 -12.27 22.05
CA PRO A 296 14.77 -13.30 21.73
C PRO A 296 14.61 -13.44 20.21
N ALA A 297 14.49 -14.69 19.75
CA ALA A 297 14.25 -14.98 18.34
C ALA A 297 12.80 -14.62 17.96
N ASN A 298 12.65 -13.63 17.07
CA ASN A 298 11.35 -13.22 16.51
C ASN A 298 11.17 -13.88 15.14
N LEU A 299 10.46 -15.01 15.11
CA LEU A 299 10.32 -15.82 13.90
C LEU A 299 9.01 -15.53 13.19
N VAL A 300 9.06 -15.21 11.90
CA VAL A 300 7.86 -14.96 11.10
C VAL A 300 7.20 -16.29 10.74
N VAL A 301 5.92 -16.43 11.07
CA VAL A 301 5.13 -17.60 10.70
C VAL A 301 4.50 -17.37 9.33
N LYS A 302 5.02 -18.04 8.29
CA LYS A 302 4.64 -17.81 6.88
C LYS A 302 3.27 -18.39 6.50
N LYS A 303 2.84 -19.46 7.16
CA LYS A 303 1.58 -20.15 6.87
C LYS A 303 0.89 -20.50 8.17
N MET A 304 -0.21 -19.82 8.46
CA MET A 304 -1.10 -20.13 9.58
C MET A 304 -2.54 -19.82 9.18
N PRO A 305 -3.52 -20.70 9.47
CA PRO A 305 -4.92 -20.41 9.19
C PRO A 305 -5.41 -19.21 10.02
N ALA A 306 -5.78 -18.10 9.37
CA ALA A 306 -6.15 -16.86 10.07
C ALA A 306 -7.28 -17.06 11.08
N ALA A 307 -8.27 -17.90 10.74
CA ALA A 307 -9.38 -18.23 11.64
C ALA A 307 -8.90 -18.90 12.94
N GLU A 308 -7.96 -19.85 12.86
CA GLU A 308 -7.42 -20.52 14.05
C GLU A 308 -6.65 -19.54 14.94
N CYS A 309 -5.86 -18.63 14.35
CA CYS A 309 -5.10 -17.62 15.09
C CYS A 309 -6.03 -16.68 15.86
N LEU A 310 -7.05 -16.18 15.17
CA LEU A 310 -7.99 -15.21 15.71
C LEU A 310 -8.84 -15.86 16.83
N ALA A 311 -9.14 -17.15 16.73
CA ALA A 311 -9.84 -17.91 17.76
C ALA A 311 -9.02 -18.15 19.04
N LEU A 312 -7.69 -17.97 19.03
CA LEU A 312 -6.88 -18.12 20.24
C LEU A 312 -7.16 -17.00 21.24
N THR A 313 -7.37 -17.37 22.50
CA THR A 313 -7.34 -16.45 23.64
C THR A 313 -5.95 -15.85 23.86
N ALA A 314 -5.87 -14.70 24.53
CA ALA A 314 -4.58 -14.09 24.89
C ALA A 314 -3.67 -15.07 25.65
N ARG A 315 -4.23 -15.81 26.61
CA ARG A 315 -3.50 -16.83 27.39
C ARG A 315 -2.96 -17.98 26.54
N GLN A 316 -3.71 -18.44 25.53
CA GLN A 316 -3.24 -19.46 24.61
C GLN A 316 -2.09 -18.94 23.73
N ARG A 317 -2.14 -17.67 23.32
CA ARG A 317 -1.09 -17.03 22.53
C ARG A 317 0.22 -16.91 23.30
N GLU A 318 0.17 -16.66 24.61
CA GLU A 318 1.37 -16.52 25.44
C GLU A 318 2.12 -17.85 25.68
N ARG A 319 1.42 -18.99 25.53
CA ARG A 319 1.94 -20.31 25.88
C ARG A 319 1.62 -21.34 24.80
N ILE A 320 2.26 -21.20 23.64
CA ILE A 320 2.19 -22.20 22.57
C ILE A 320 3.22 -23.30 22.83
N ARG A 321 2.72 -24.54 22.87
CA ARG A 321 3.56 -25.74 22.89
C ARG A 321 4.06 -26.01 21.48
N LEU A 322 5.38 -26.15 21.35
CA LEU A 322 6.03 -26.44 20.09
C LEU A 322 6.76 -27.77 20.19
N THR A 323 6.74 -28.52 19.09
CA THR A 323 7.67 -29.63 18.88
C THR A 323 8.77 -29.14 17.97
N ALA A 324 10.00 -29.19 18.46
CA ALA A 324 11.21 -28.86 17.73
C ALA A 324 11.85 -30.14 17.21
N THR A 325 12.18 -30.14 15.92
CA THR A 325 12.90 -31.24 15.26
C THR A 325 14.08 -30.66 14.49
N ARG A 326 15.22 -31.35 14.54
CA ARG A 326 16.41 -30.99 13.79
C ARG A 326 16.10 -30.97 12.28
N GLY A 327 16.39 -29.85 11.63
CA GLY A 327 16.23 -29.65 10.20
C GLY A 327 17.55 -29.81 9.45
N ARG A 328 17.46 -29.83 8.11
CA ARG A 328 18.65 -29.86 7.25
C ARG A 328 19.39 -28.52 7.34
N PRO A 329 20.73 -28.51 7.45
CA PRO A 329 21.48 -27.27 7.41
C PRO A 329 21.22 -26.51 6.10
N VAL A 330 21.10 -25.18 6.19
CA VAL A 330 20.89 -24.29 5.04
C VAL A 330 22.04 -23.28 5.04
N HIS A 331 22.83 -23.25 3.98
CA HIS A 331 24.06 -22.44 3.88
C HIS A 331 25.02 -22.64 5.07
N GLY A 332 25.23 -23.90 5.47
CA GLY A 332 26.11 -24.26 6.59
C GLY A 332 25.56 -23.93 7.98
N ARG A 333 24.36 -23.34 8.08
CA ARG A 333 23.73 -23.02 9.36
C ARG A 333 22.78 -24.12 9.82
N PRO A 334 22.82 -24.52 11.11
CA PRO A 334 21.88 -25.46 11.68
C PRO A 334 20.46 -24.88 11.64
N THR A 335 19.48 -25.72 11.32
CA THR A 335 18.07 -25.32 11.26
C THR A 335 17.21 -26.19 12.16
N VAL A 336 16.18 -25.61 12.75
CA VAL A 336 15.18 -26.32 13.54
C VAL A 336 13.82 -26.09 12.92
N LEU A 337 13.10 -27.18 12.65
CA LEU A 337 11.68 -27.09 12.31
C LEU A 337 10.87 -27.07 13.60
N LEU A 338 10.16 -25.97 13.83
CA LEU A 338 9.25 -25.78 14.94
C LEU A 338 7.82 -26.00 14.46
N THR A 339 7.11 -26.90 15.11
CA THR A 339 5.74 -27.28 14.76
C THR A 339 4.80 -27.05 15.95
N SER A 340 3.66 -26.44 15.67
CA SER A 340 2.53 -26.34 16.61
C SER A 340 1.36 -27.09 16.02
N ASN A 341 0.61 -27.80 16.88
CA ASN A 341 -0.62 -28.46 16.47
C ASN A 341 -1.87 -27.59 16.69
N ARG A 342 -1.80 -26.59 17.59
CA ARG A 342 -2.93 -25.70 17.92
C ARG A 342 -2.41 -24.30 18.29
N PRO A 343 -2.51 -23.31 17.40
CA PRO A 343 -2.96 -23.42 16.00
C PRO A 343 -1.94 -24.23 15.18
N HIS A 344 -2.36 -24.83 14.07
CA HIS A 344 -1.43 -25.60 13.25
C HIS A 344 -0.50 -24.68 12.46
N PHE A 345 0.81 -24.79 12.69
CA PHE A 345 1.81 -24.07 11.89
C PHE A 345 3.19 -24.70 11.96
N HIS A 346 4.01 -24.27 10.99
CA HIS A 346 5.42 -24.64 10.88
C HIS A 346 6.28 -23.38 10.75
N VAL A 347 7.39 -23.34 11.49
CA VAL A 347 8.38 -22.28 11.42
C VAL A 347 9.76 -22.91 11.30
N LEU A 348 10.52 -22.50 10.28
CA LEU A 348 11.93 -22.86 10.18
C LEU A 348 12.76 -21.82 10.93
N TYR A 349 13.48 -22.25 11.96
CA TYR A 349 14.41 -21.42 12.71
C TYR A 349 15.83 -21.67 12.24
N HIS A 350 16.50 -20.62 11.76
CA HIS A 350 17.92 -20.64 11.46
C HIS A 350 18.67 -20.20 12.72
N MET A 351 19.48 -21.09 13.27
CA MET A 351 20.27 -20.75 14.45
C MET A 351 21.46 -19.89 14.02
N ASN A 352 21.75 -18.86 14.83
CA ASN A 352 22.84 -17.91 14.56
C ASN A 352 24.20 -18.41 15.06
N ALA A 353 24.31 -19.66 15.52
CA ALA A 353 25.58 -20.24 15.93
C ALA A 353 26.21 -21.04 14.77
N PRO A 354 27.50 -20.81 14.45
CA PRO A 354 28.24 -21.76 13.64
C PRO A 354 28.25 -23.11 14.36
N LEU A 355 28.06 -24.19 13.60
CA LEU A 355 28.20 -25.53 14.18
C LEU A 355 29.64 -25.70 14.69
N PRO A 356 29.86 -26.38 15.83
CA PRO A 356 31.21 -26.79 16.21
C PRO A 356 31.86 -27.50 15.02
N ALA A 357 33.13 -27.21 14.76
CA ALA A 357 33.87 -27.72 13.58
C ALA A 357 33.89 -29.26 13.46
N ALA A 358 33.51 -29.97 14.53
CA ALA A 358 33.51 -31.42 14.65
C ALA A 358 32.22 -32.12 14.15
N LEU A 359 31.21 -31.40 13.63
CA LEU A 359 30.06 -32.10 13.06
C LEU A 359 30.43 -32.75 11.72
N PRO A 360 30.17 -34.07 11.55
CA PRO A 360 30.46 -34.77 10.31
C PRO A 360 29.86 -34.02 9.13
N LYS A 361 30.69 -33.67 8.15
CA LYS A 361 30.22 -33.11 6.86
C LYS A 361 29.42 -34.12 6.05
N ASP A 362 29.51 -35.39 6.44
CA ASP A 362 28.89 -36.49 5.73
C ASP A 362 27.37 -36.51 5.95
N LYS A 363 26.64 -36.29 4.85
CA LYS A 363 25.18 -36.07 4.83
C LYS A 363 24.40 -37.29 5.31
N ASP A 364 25.00 -38.48 5.26
CA ASP A 364 24.35 -39.75 5.55
C ASP A 364 24.64 -40.28 6.97
N SER A 365 25.50 -39.60 7.73
CA SER A 365 25.96 -40.05 9.06
C SER A 365 25.19 -39.49 10.25
N LEU A 366 24.23 -38.58 10.03
CA LEU A 366 23.44 -38.02 11.13
C LEU A 366 22.35 -39.02 11.54
N PRO A 367 22.34 -39.49 12.81
CA PRO A 367 21.35 -40.48 13.25
C PRO A 367 19.93 -39.94 13.05
N THR A 368 19.13 -40.68 12.28
CA THR A 368 17.74 -40.38 11.93
C THR A 368 16.77 -40.52 13.11
N VAL A 369 17.27 -40.77 14.32
CA VAL A 369 16.44 -40.81 15.53
C VAL A 369 15.93 -39.39 15.76
N ALA A 370 14.68 -39.16 15.37
CA ALA A 370 14.00 -37.88 15.44
C ALA A 370 13.86 -37.43 16.89
N THR A 371 14.93 -36.84 17.45
CA THR A 371 14.91 -36.22 18.76
C THR A 371 13.90 -35.07 18.70
N ARG A 372 12.75 -35.28 19.33
CA ARG A 372 11.66 -34.31 19.42
C ARG A 372 11.76 -33.62 20.76
N LEU A 373 12.04 -32.31 20.74
CA LEU A 373 12.00 -31.50 21.96
C LEU A 373 10.69 -30.75 22.07
N ARG A 374 10.14 -30.72 23.28
CA ARG A 374 9.00 -29.86 23.62
C ARG A 374 9.50 -28.55 24.18
N ILE A 375 9.19 -27.46 23.50
CA ILE A 375 9.52 -26.10 23.95
C ILE A 375 8.27 -25.22 24.03
N MET A 376 8.41 -24.06 24.66
CA MET A 376 7.34 -23.06 24.76
C MET A 376 7.70 -21.83 23.91
N GLY A 377 6.69 -21.23 23.29
CA GLY A 377 6.82 -19.92 22.66
C GLY A 377 5.58 -19.07 22.88
N ALA A 378 5.70 -17.77 22.61
CA ALA A 378 4.59 -16.84 22.59
C ALA A 378 4.32 -16.40 21.16
N LEU A 379 3.08 -16.53 20.70
CA LEU A 379 2.63 -16.08 19.40
C LEU A 379 2.11 -14.66 19.50
N ARG A 380 2.73 -13.73 18.78
CA ARG A 380 2.24 -12.37 18.61
C ARG A 380 1.54 -12.27 17.26
N LEU A 381 0.30 -11.81 17.28
CA LEU A 381 -0.50 -11.60 16.09
C LEU A 381 -0.62 -10.10 15.85
N GLN A 382 -0.28 -9.67 14.65
CA GLN A 382 -0.60 -8.36 14.14
C GLN A 382 -1.82 -8.49 13.24
N THR A 383 -2.93 -7.91 13.68
CA THR A 383 -4.19 -7.90 12.93
C THR A 383 -4.45 -6.51 12.35
N VAL A 384 -5.13 -6.49 11.22
CA VAL A 384 -5.51 -5.28 10.48
C VAL A 384 -6.97 -5.40 10.04
N LEU A 385 -7.59 -4.29 9.69
CA LEU A 385 -8.91 -4.32 9.09
C LEU A 385 -8.78 -4.58 7.59
N GLY A 386 -9.52 -5.56 7.10
CA GLY A 386 -9.72 -5.80 5.68
C GLY A 386 -11.19 -5.62 5.31
N VAL A 387 -11.48 -5.91 4.05
CA VAL A 387 -12.85 -6.03 3.55
C VAL A 387 -13.02 -7.35 2.80
N ARG A 388 -14.24 -7.87 2.85
CA ARG A 388 -14.76 -8.94 2.00
C ARG A 388 -15.99 -8.45 1.24
N GLN A 389 -16.20 -8.92 0.02
CA GLN A 389 -17.47 -8.76 -0.69
C GLN A 389 -18.27 -10.06 -0.58
N PRO A 390 -19.61 -10.03 -0.38
CA PRO A 390 -20.44 -11.22 -0.43
C PRO A 390 -20.30 -11.99 -1.74
N SER A 391 -20.08 -11.30 -2.87
CA SER A 391 -19.80 -11.98 -4.16
C SER A 391 -18.49 -12.76 -4.18
N ASP A 392 -17.58 -12.55 -3.21
CA ASP A 392 -16.44 -13.43 -3.04
C ASP A 392 -16.88 -14.83 -2.54
N GLU A 393 -18.06 -14.97 -1.94
CA GLU A 393 -18.61 -16.27 -1.52
C GLU A 393 -18.92 -17.19 -2.71
N ASP A 394 -19.22 -16.61 -3.88
CA ASP A 394 -19.42 -17.37 -5.12
C ASP A 394 -18.12 -17.80 -5.82
N LYS A 395 -16.96 -17.26 -5.39
CA LYS A 395 -15.68 -17.65 -5.99
C LYS A 395 -15.38 -19.11 -5.68
N PRO A 396 -14.80 -19.86 -6.64
CA PRO A 396 -14.42 -21.24 -6.40
C PRO A 396 -13.41 -21.34 -5.26
N LEU A 397 -13.60 -22.33 -4.37
CA LEU A 397 -12.61 -22.58 -3.34
C LEU A 397 -11.34 -23.15 -3.97
N PRO A 398 -10.15 -22.81 -3.46
CA PRO A 398 -8.92 -23.47 -3.83
C PRO A 398 -8.90 -24.87 -3.18
N VAL A 399 -9.61 -25.82 -3.77
CA VAL A 399 -9.83 -27.18 -3.25
C VAL A 399 -8.50 -27.87 -2.91
N GLY A 400 -7.49 -27.71 -3.76
CA GLY A 400 -6.15 -28.25 -3.50
C GLY A 400 -5.52 -27.69 -2.22
N GLN A 401 -5.74 -26.41 -1.91
CA GLN A 401 -5.24 -25.82 -0.66
C GLN A 401 -5.97 -26.39 0.57
N MET A 402 -7.27 -26.64 0.47
CA MET A 402 -8.05 -27.25 1.56
C MET A 402 -7.63 -28.69 1.83
N ILE A 403 -7.42 -29.48 0.77
CA ILE A 403 -6.90 -30.85 0.90
C ILE A 403 -5.52 -30.82 1.57
N VAL A 404 -4.61 -29.97 1.12
CA VAL A 404 -3.26 -29.85 1.72
C VAL A 404 -3.33 -29.43 3.20
N GLN A 405 -4.32 -28.63 3.58
CA GLN A 405 -4.50 -28.23 4.99
C GLN A 405 -4.94 -29.41 5.87
N GLN A 406 -5.81 -30.29 5.39
CA GLN A 406 -6.29 -31.46 6.16
C GLN A 406 -5.35 -32.67 6.04
N HIS A 407 -4.70 -32.83 4.89
CA HIS A 407 -3.82 -33.95 4.55
C HIS A 407 -2.47 -33.41 4.04
N PRO A 408 -1.63 -32.83 4.93
CA PRO A 408 -0.40 -32.14 4.55
C PRO A 408 0.67 -33.03 3.91
N ARG A 409 0.51 -34.36 3.97
CA ARG A 409 1.38 -35.33 3.30
C ARG A 409 1.11 -35.45 1.79
N LEU A 410 -0.06 -35.02 1.32
CA LEU A 410 -0.42 -35.11 -0.10
C LEU A 410 0.31 -34.04 -0.91
N HIS A 411 1.02 -34.49 -1.94
CA HIS A 411 1.72 -33.65 -2.90
C HIS A 411 1.76 -34.31 -4.28
N GLY A 412 2.12 -33.55 -5.32
CA GLY A 412 2.25 -34.07 -6.70
C GLY A 412 1.00 -34.79 -7.20
N LYS A 413 1.20 -35.98 -7.80
CA LYS A 413 0.12 -36.80 -8.37
C LYS A 413 -0.94 -37.21 -7.34
N ALA A 414 -0.53 -37.49 -6.10
CA ALA A 414 -1.47 -37.88 -5.04
C ALA A 414 -2.43 -36.73 -4.66
N LEU A 415 -1.91 -35.49 -4.60
CA LEU A 415 -2.76 -34.31 -4.38
C LEU A 415 -3.72 -34.08 -5.56
N GLN A 416 -3.25 -34.27 -6.80
CA GLN A 416 -4.10 -34.17 -7.98
C GLN A 416 -5.24 -35.19 -7.96
N GLN A 417 -4.95 -36.46 -7.63
CA GLN A 417 -5.96 -37.51 -7.48
C GLN A 417 -6.96 -37.19 -6.36
N ALA A 418 -6.50 -36.65 -5.23
CA ALA A 418 -7.36 -36.21 -4.15
C ALA A 418 -8.29 -35.06 -4.57
N CYS A 419 -7.80 -34.09 -5.35
CA CYS A 419 -8.62 -33.02 -5.92
C CYS A 419 -9.72 -33.55 -6.85
N ILE A 420 -9.39 -34.54 -7.69
CA ILE A 420 -10.36 -35.18 -8.60
C ILE A 420 -11.45 -35.90 -7.80
N ARG A 421 -11.05 -36.73 -6.83
CA ARG A 421 -11.97 -37.46 -5.96
C ARG A 421 -12.90 -36.53 -5.20
N LEU A 422 -12.35 -35.48 -4.59
CA LEU A 422 -13.15 -34.48 -3.89
C LEU A 422 -14.12 -33.78 -4.84
N SER A 423 -13.71 -33.46 -6.08
CA SER A 423 -14.61 -32.84 -7.05
C SER A 423 -15.76 -33.77 -7.46
N GLN A 424 -15.50 -35.07 -7.61
CA GLN A 424 -16.52 -36.09 -7.88
C GLN A 424 -17.50 -36.22 -6.70
N GLU A 425 -16.99 -36.26 -5.47
CA GLU A 425 -17.80 -36.38 -4.26
C GLU A 425 -18.67 -35.13 -4.02
N LEU A 426 -18.10 -33.93 -4.22
CA LEU A 426 -18.86 -32.69 -4.16
C LEU A 426 -20.01 -32.67 -5.18
N LYS A 427 -19.76 -33.16 -6.41
CA LYS A 427 -20.78 -33.31 -7.44
C LYS A 427 -21.86 -34.31 -7.04
N ALA A 428 -21.47 -35.47 -6.49
CA ALA A 428 -22.40 -36.51 -6.02
C ALA A 428 -23.32 -36.00 -4.90
N ARG A 429 -22.81 -35.11 -4.04
CA ARG A 429 -23.58 -34.49 -2.93
C ARG A 429 -24.31 -33.20 -3.32
N GLY A 430 -24.21 -32.75 -4.57
CA GLY A 430 -24.78 -31.47 -5.01
C GLY A 430 -24.18 -30.23 -4.32
N ILE A 431 -22.98 -30.34 -3.76
CA ILE A 431 -22.29 -29.23 -3.07
C ILE A 431 -21.46 -28.47 -4.10
N ALA A 432 -21.83 -27.23 -4.40
CA ALA A 432 -21.03 -26.39 -5.29
C ALA A 432 -19.68 -26.06 -4.66
N ASN A 433 -18.59 -26.17 -5.44
CA ASN A 433 -17.25 -25.74 -5.03
C ASN A 433 -17.17 -24.21 -5.00
N ARG A 434 -17.75 -23.57 -3.98
CA ARG A 434 -17.79 -22.12 -3.78
C ARG A 434 -17.52 -21.80 -2.32
N ARG A 435 -16.98 -20.62 -2.04
CA ARG A 435 -16.66 -20.18 -0.66
C ARG A 435 -17.87 -20.18 0.29
N ALA A 436 -19.08 -19.92 -0.21
CA ALA A 436 -20.32 -20.05 0.56
C ALA A 436 -20.47 -21.43 1.21
N ASN A 437 -19.98 -22.49 0.55
CA ASN A 437 -20.09 -23.87 1.00
C ASN A 437 -18.82 -24.37 1.69
N ALA A 438 -17.93 -23.48 2.15
CA ALA A 438 -16.60 -23.85 2.66
C ALA A 438 -16.65 -24.90 3.79
N GLU A 439 -17.61 -24.80 4.70
CA GLU A 439 -17.73 -25.76 5.80
C GLU A 439 -18.23 -27.13 5.32
N GLN A 440 -19.19 -27.16 4.39
CA GLN A 440 -19.65 -28.41 3.77
C GLN A 440 -18.53 -29.08 2.97
N VAL A 441 -17.79 -28.32 2.17
CA VAL A 441 -16.63 -28.82 1.42
C VAL A 441 -15.57 -29.37 2.38
N LYS A 442 -15.32 -28.70 3.50
CA LYS A 442 -14.39 -29.16 4.54
C LYS A 442 -14.85 -30.46 5.19
N GLN A 443 -16.14 -30.62 5.47
CA GLN A 443 -16.69 -31.88 5.99
C GLN A 443 -16.48 -33.04 5.00
N VAL A 444 -16.66 -32.79 3.69
CA VAL A 444 -16.37 -33.79 2.65
C VAL A 444 -14.89 -34.13 2.62
N VAL A 445 -13.99 -33.14 2.71
CA VAL A 445 -12.54 -33.38 2.80
C VAL A 445 -12.20 -34.28 3.98
N VAL A 446 -12.76 -34.02 5.16
CA VAL A 446 -12.50 -34.81 6.38
C VAL A 446 -13.07 -36.22 6.29
N ALA A 447 -14.21 -36.39 5.63
CA ALA A 447 -14.85 -37.70 5.44
C ALA A 447 -14.13 -38.59 4.41
N LEU A 448 -13.38 -37.99 3.48
CA LEU A 448 -12.60 -38.72 2.49
C LEU A 448 -11.28 -39.20 3.11
N ASP A 449 -11.16 -40.51 3.28
CA ASP A 449 -9.87 -41.12 3.60
C ASP A 449 -8.99 -41.19 2.34
N PHE A 450 -8.02 -40.27 2.24
CA PHE A 450 -7.03 -40.28 1.17
C PHE A 450 -5.83 -41.19 1.45
N GLU A 451 -5.65 -41.72 2.67
CA GLU A 451 -4.46 -42.50 3.05
C GLU A 451 -4.57 -44.00 2.71
N SER A 452 -5.78 -44.54 2.55
CA SER A 452 -6.02 -45.97 2.28
C SER A 452 -5.47 -46.50 0.94
N HIS A 453 -5.07 -45.64 0.00
CA HIS A 453 -4.63 -46.05 -1.34
C HIS A 453 -3.12 -45.95 -1.62
N ASN A 454 -2.32 -45.53 -0.63
CA ASN A 454 -0.88 -45.35 -0.81
C ASN A 454 -0.05 -46.62 -0.46
N LYS A 455 -0.71 -47.78 -0.33
CA LYS A 455 -0.05 -49.05 0.07
C LYS A 455 0.48 -49.91 -1.09
N ASN A 456 0.30 -49.51 -2.35
CA ASN A 456 0.66 -50.32 -3.53
C ASN A 456 1.58 -49.60 -4.55
N THR A 457 2.38 -48.63 -4.14
CA THR A 457 3.43 -48.00 -4.97
C THR A 457 4.74 -47.89 -4.25
#